data_AF-A0A1Y6CZL9-F1
#
_entry.id   AF-A0A1Y6CZL9-F1
#
_cell.length_a   1.000
_cell.length_b   1.000
_cell.length_c   1.000
_cell.angle_alpha   90.00
_cell.angle_beta   90.00
_cell.angle_gamma   90.00
#
_symmetry.space_group_name_H-M   'P 1'
#
loop_
_entity.id
_entity.type
_entity.pdbx_description
1 polymer ?
#
loop_
_entity_poly.entity_id
_entity_poly.type
_entity_poly.pdbx_seq_one_letter_code
_entity_poly.pdbx_strand_id
1 'polypeptide(L)'
;MKPYSSMTLLGLALALAQPQASASSLAGTVTLGGTYSGTLQMRVNGNTTSQGEGGGNIGGSSAVIGGHSLAFSQFYCVDLFTNASLNATYNASFNTDGLINGNAVTNAGQVAWLLTHIGPTATTQPQFQALQGLIWHLENGNNAIFDQIGNSAAAVGYYNQYVSALGNHTAPVNSVIWINPLNSSGHYGYQGFAAVPSTTTVAALFNVPVPATVYLLGAGLMGWTFGQRRPVRHPLSA
;
A
#
# COMPACT_ATOMS: atom_id res chain seq x y z
N MET A 1 -58.38 19.72 38.90
CA MET A 1 -57.61 18.85 37.97
C MET A 1 -56.86 19.76 37.01
N LYS A 2 -55.53 19.76 37.06
CA LYS A 2 -54.66 20.59 36.18
C LYS A 2 -54.10 19.68 35.07
N PRO A 3 -54.14 20.07 33.78
CA PRO A 3 -53.41 19.37 32.75
C PRO A 3 -51.95 19.86 32.69
N TYR A 4 -51.00 18.93 32.62
CA TYR A 4 -49.62 19.21 32.25
C TYR A 4 -49.46 18.97 30.76
N SER A 5 -49.10 20.03 30.02
CA SER A 5 -48.73 19.95 28.61
C SER A 5 -47.35 19.29 28.46
N SER A 6 -47.32 18.13 27.83
CA SER A 6 -46.07 17.52 27.36
C SER A 6 -45.63 18.18 26.05
N MET A 7 -44.57 18.99 26.10
CA MET A 7 -43.84 19.44 24.92
C MET A 7 -42.86 18.35 24.50
N THR A 8 -43.15 17.69 23.37
CA THR A 8 -42.24 16.73 22.73
C THR A 8 -41.17 17.51 21.97
N LEU A 9 -39.94 17.45 22.44
CA LEU A 9 -38.76 18.05 21.81
C LEU A 9 -38.38 17.21 20.58
N LEU A 10 -38.56 17.75 19.38
CA LEU A 10 -38.06 17.15 18.13
C LEU A 10 -36.54 17.39 18.04
N GLY A 11 -35.76 16.40 18.47
CA GLY A 11 -34.31 16.39 18.26
C GLY A 11 -33.99 16.06 16.80
N LEU A 12 -33.60 17.09 16.02
CA LEU A 12 -33.06 16.93 14.68
C LEU A 12 -31.64 16.33 14.81
N ALA A 13 -31.51 15.01 14.70
CA ALA A 13 -30.22 14.34 14.62
C ALA A 13 -29.59 14.67 13.26
N LEU A 14 -28.67 15.63 13.26
CA LEU A 14 -27.77 15.88 12.14
C LEU A 14 -26.81 14.68 12.09
N ALA A 15 -27.16 13.66 11.29
CA ALA A 15 -26.26 12.58 10.95
C ALA A 15 -25.10 13.20 10.16
N LEU A 16 -24.02 13.52 10.86
CA LEU A 16 -22.71 13.71 10.24
C LEU A 16 -22.41 12.38 9.55
N ALA A 17 -22.62 12.33 8.23
CA ALA A 17 -22.04 11.32 7.38
C ALA A 17 -20.52 11.44 7.57
N GLN A 18 -19.98 10.70 8.53
CA GLN A 18 -18.55 10.46 8.57
C GLN A 18 -18.23 9.79 7.24
N PRO A 19 -17.36 10.38 6.40
CA PRO A 19 -16.89 9.66 5.23
C PRO A 19 -16.24 8.39 5.78
N GLN A 20 -16.84 7.23 5.48
CA GLN A 20 -16.15 5.97 5.64
C GLN A 20 -14.85 6.14 4.88
N ALA A 21 -13.72 5.99 5.58
CA ALA A 21 -12.41 5.94 4.95
C ALA A 21 -12.41 4.69 4.06
N SER A 22 -12.87 4.85 2.83
CA SER A 22 -12.68 3.89 1.76
C SER A 22 -11.17 3.68 1.65
N ALA A 23 -10.72 2.43 1.67
CA ALA A 23 -9.35 2.05 1.38
C ALA A 23 -8.83 2.93 0.22
N SER A 24 -7.85 3.79 0.51
CA SER A 24 -7.35 4.77 -0.45
C SER A 24 -6.44 4.04 -1.43
N SER A 25 -7.02 3.28 -2.35
CA SER A 25 -6.27 2.68 -3.45
C SER A 25 -6.15 3.70 -4.58
N LEU A 26 -4.92 4.05 -4.95
CA LEU A 26 -4.64 4.89 -6.12
C LEU A 26 -4.23 4.00 -7.29
N ALA A 27 -4.71 4.31 -8.49
CA ALA A 27 -4.24 3.69 -9.71
C ALA A 27 -3.02 4.45 -10.25
N GLY A 28 -2.12 3.73 -10.90
CA GLY A 28 -0.93 4.30 -11.51
C GLY A 28 -0.14 3.27 -12.30
N THR A 29 1.12 3.57 -12.55
CA THR A 29 2.09 2.63 -13.10
C THR A 29 3.29 2.47 -12.19
N VAL A 30 3.88 1.28 -12.19
CA VAL A 30 5.15 1.00 -11.50
C VAL A 30 6.14 0.49 -12.53
N THR A 31 7.36 1.03 -12.52
CA THR A 31 8.48 0.57 -13.34
C THR A 31 9.49 -0.07 -12.42
N LEU A 32 9.78 -1.35 -12.66
CA LEU A 32 10.79 -2.08 -11.90
C LEU A 32 12.18 -1.78 -12.44
N GLY A 33 13.13 -1.62 -11.52
CA GLY A 33 14.55 -1.50 -11.83
C GLY A 33 15.10 -2.71 -12.59
N GLY A 34 16.35 -2.58 -13.07
CA GLY A 34 16.96 -3.59 -13.93
C GLY A 34 17.69 -4.72 -13.23
N THR A 35 17.90 -4.61 -11.92
CA THR A 35 18.62 -5.61 -11.14
C THR A 35 18.05 -5.72 -9.72
N TYR A 36 17.93 -6.95 -9.23
CA TYR A 36 17.93 -7.18 -7.80
C TYR A 36 19.30 -6.85 -7.23
N SER A 37 19.34 -6.39 -5.98
CA SER A 37 20.61 -6.17 -5.28
C SER A 37 21.32 -7.49 -4.89
N GLY A 38 20.69 -8.65 -5.13
CA GLY A 38 21.31 -9.97 -5.02
C GLY A 38 20.41 -11.10 -5.55
N THR A 39 20.95 -12.31 -5.57
CA THR A 39 20.16 -13.55 -5.61
C THR A 39 20.17 -14.16 -4.23
N LEU A 40 19.07 -14.74 -3.78
CA LEU A 40 19.02 -15.41 -2.48
C LEU A 40 18.36 -16.78 -2.62
N GLN A 41 18.52 -17.59 -1.59
CA GLN A 41 18.10 -18.98 -1.61
C GLN A 41 17.15 -19.24 -0.44
N MET A 42 15.93 -19.69 -0.73
CA MET A 42 14.95 -20.06 0.31
C MET A 42 14.68 -21.55 0.26
N ARG A 43 14.65 -22.21 1.42
CA ARG A 43 14.02 -23.54 1.52
C ARG A 43 12.55 -23.34 1.82
N VAL A 44 11.69 -23.98 1.04
CA VAL A 44 10.25 -23.80 1.16
C VAL A 44 9.52 -25.11 1.37
N ASN A 45 8.48 -25.11 2.21
CA ASN A 45 7.61 -26.26 2.49
C ASN A 45 8.39 -27.52 2.92
N GLY A 46 9.42 -27.34 3.76
CA GLY A 46 10.25 -28.44 4.27
C GLY A 46 11.19 -29.06 3.24
N ASN A 47 11.33 -28.46 2.05
CA ASN A 47 12.29 -28.92 1.06
C ASN A 47 13.73 -28.82 1.62
N THR A 48 14.57 -29.81 1.31
CA THR A 48 15.98 -29.84 1.71
C THR A 48 16.87 -29.04 0.78
N THR A 49 16.41 -28.74 -0.44
CA THR A 49 17.13 -27.91 -1.41
C THR A 49 16.56 -26.49 -1.42
N SER A 50 17.44 -25.50 -1.44
CA SER A 50 17.03 -24.11 -1.60
C SER A 50 16.67 -23.80 -3.06
N GLN A 51 15.65 -22.97 -3.25
CA GLN A 51 15.27 -22.43 -4.55
C GLN A 51 15.90 -21.05 -4.74
N GLY A 52 16.50 -20.84 -5.90
CA GLY A 52 17.16 -19.58 -6.24
C GLY A 52 16.16 -18.55 -6.68
N GLU A 53 16.09 -17.46 -5.93
CA GLU A 53 15.17 -16.37 -6.15
C GLU A 53 15.93 -15.07 -6.43
N GLY A 54 15.36 -14.21 -7.27
CA GLY A 54 15.76 -12.81 -7.32
C GLY A 54 15.35 -12.13 -6.02
N GLY A 55 16.27 -11.47 -5.31
CA GLY A 55 15.95 -10.96 -3.99
C GLY A 55 16.78 -9.78 -3.51
N GLY A 56 16.21 -9.02 -2.60
CA GLY A 56 16.79 -7.77 -2.11
C GLY A 56 16.18 -6.56 -2.81
N ASN A 57 16.69 -5.38 -2.48
CA ASN A 57 16.18 -4.13 -3.01
C ASN A 57 16.20 -4.13 -4.55
N ILE A 58 15.09 -3.77 -5.18
CA ILE A 58 15.00 -3.56 -6.63
C ILE A 58 15.34 -2.10 -6.92
N GLY A 59 16.64 -1.81 -7.00
CA GLY A 59 17.17 -0.46 -7.16
C GLY A 59 16.74 0.20 -8.47
N GLY A 60 16.45 1.50 -8.44
CA GLY A 60 16.00 2.27 -9.61
C GLY A 60 14.51 2.10 -9.94
N SER A 61 13.76 1.38 -9.11
CA SER A 61 12.31 1.28 -9.26
C SER A 61 11.62 2.63 -9.01
N SER A 62 10.55 2.89 -9.76
CA SER A 62 9.79 4.13 -9.73
C SER A 62 8.32 3.88 -10.01
N ALA A 63 7.47 4.87 -9.75
CA ALA A 63 6.06 4.82 -10.05
C ALA A 63 5.53 6.16 -10.56
N VAL A 64 4.39 6.13 -11.24
CA VAL A 64 3.57 7.30 -11.52
C VAL A 64 2.22 7.08 -10.85
N ILE A 65 1.93 7.86 -9.81
CA ILE A 65 0.71 7.73 -9.00
C ILE A 65 -0.05 9.05 -9.08
N GLY A 66 -1.30 9.01 -9.55
CA GLY A 66 -2.11 10.23 -9.71
C GLY A 66 -1.47 11.27 -10.65
N GLY A 67 -0.64 10.84 -11.61
CA GLY A 67 0.10 11.73 -12.52
C GLY A 67 1.42 12.27 -11.98
N HIS A 68 1.83 11.90 -10.76
CA HIS A 68 3.08 12.30 -10.15
C HIS A 68 4.13 11.19 -10.18
N SER A 69 5.33 11.50 -10.67
CA SER A 69 6.46 10.58 -10.64
C SER A 69 7.05 10.46 -9.24
N LEU A 70 7.32 9.22 -8.83
CA LEU A 70 7.82 8.85 -7.53
C LEU A 70 8.99 7.88 -7.68
N ALA A 71 10.10 8.15 -7.01
CA ALA A 71 11.21 7.20 -6.88
C ALA A 71 11.17 6.52 -5.52
N PHE A 72 11.66 5.29 -5.46
CA PHE A 72 11.71 4.51 -4.23
C PHE A 72 13.14 4.37 -3.72
N SER A 73 13.31 4.50 -2.41
CA SER A 73 14.58 4.25 -1.72
C SER A 73 14.70 2.77 -1.32
N GLN A 74 13.57 2.17 -0.96
CA GLN A 74 13.41 0.75 -0.67
C GLN A 74 12.28 0.20 -1.53
N PHE A 75 12.50 -0.94 -2.19
CA PHE A 75 11.51 -1.61 -3.01
C PHE A 75 11.75 -3.12 -2.95
N TYR A 76 10.87 -3.84 -2.26
CA TYR A 76 11.04 -5.27 -1.98
C TYR A 76 9.79 -6.06 -2.35
N CYS A 77 10.03 -7.30 -2.73
CA CYS A 77 9.04 -8.35 -2.91
C CYS A 77 8.40 -8.71 -1.56
N VAL A 78 7.07 -8.89 -1.50
CA VAL A 78 6.34 -9.28 -0.28
C VAL A 78 5.49 -10.55 -0.42
N ASP A 79 5.57 -11.25 -1.55
CA ASP A 79 5.09 -12.62 -1.69
C ASP A 79 6.20 -13.54 -2.21
N LEU A 80 6.09 -14.83 -1.97
CA LEU A 80 7.05 -15.81 -2.46
C LEU A 80 6.48 -16.46 -3.73
N PHE A 81 7.34 -16.93 -4.64
CA PHE A 81 7.00 -17.75 -5.81
C PHE A 81 6.33 -17.07 -7.01
N THR A 82 6.30 -15.75 -7.02
CA THR A 82 5.80 -14.95 -8.14
C THR A 82 6.96 -14.25 -8.81
N ASN A 83 7.10 -14.37 -10.13
CA ASN A 83 8.17 -13.70 -10.84
C ASN A 83 7.84 -12.21 -11.01
N ALA A 84 8.85 -11.35 -10.85
CA ALA A 84 8.80 -9.97 -11.30
C ALA A 84 9.67 -9.80 -12.55
N SER A 85 9.10 -9.27 -13.65
CA SER A 85 9.91 -8.94 -14.82
C SER A 85 10.59 -7.59 -14.59
N LEU A 86 11.91 -7.63 -14.40
CA LEU A 86 12.75 -6.44 -14.26
C LEU A 86 12.77 -5.62 -15.54
N ASN A 87 13.05 -4.32 -15.45
CA ASN A 87 12.98 -3.35 -16.56
C ASN A 87 11.61 -3.25 -17.25
N ALA A 88 10.54 -3.71 -16.61
CA ALA A 88 9.19 -3.60 -17.14
C ALA A 88 8.35 -2.58 -16.35
N THR A 89 7.39 -2.00 -17.07
CA THR A 89 6.38 -1.10 -16.50
C THR A 89 5.04 -1.82 -16.47
N TYR A 90 4.37 -1.75 -15.33
CA TYR A 90 3.06 -2.35 -15.09
C TYR A 90 2.06 -1.27 -14.74
N ASN A 91 0.80 -1.46 -15.13
CA ASN A 91 -0.27 -0.81 -14.39
C ASN A 91 -0.26 -1.37 -12.97
N ALA A 92 -0.59 -0.56 -11.98
CA ALA A 92 -0.62 -1.01 -10.60
C ALA A 92 -1.69 -0.25 -9.79
N SER A 93 -2.17 -0.89 -8.73
CA SER A 93 -2.84 -0.20 -7.64
C SER A 93 -1.90 -0.06 -6.45
N PHE A 94 -1.98 1.08 -5.78
CA PHE A 94 -1.15 1.47 -4.66
C PHE A 94 -2.07 1.68 -3.46
N ASN A 95 -1.74 1.13 -2.30
CA ASN A 95 -2.54 1.32 -1.07
C ASN A 95 -1.65 1.50 0.16
N THR A 96 -2.27 1.93 1.24
CA THR A 96 -1.64 2.18 2.55
C THR A 96 -2.11 1.21 3.63
N ASP A 97 -2.92 0.22 3.25
CA ASP A 97 -3.68 -0.62 4.17
C ASP A 97 -3.02 -1.99 4.39
N GLY A 98 -1.89 -2.25 3.73
CA GLY A 98 -1.21 -3.55 3.82
C GLY A 98 -1.88 -4.62 2.99
N LEU A 99 -2.47 -4.25 1.85
CA LEU A 99 -3.22 -5.20 1.02
C LEU A 99 -2.43 -5.57 -0.24
N ILE A 100 -2.22 -6.87 -0.42
CA ILE A 100 -1.71 -7.45 -1.66
C ILE A 100 -2.76 -8.37 -2.28
N ASN A 101 -3.15 -8.10 -3.53
CA ASN A 101 -4.20 -8.81 -4.26
C ASN A 101 -5.52 -8.94 -3.44
N GLY A 102 -5.85 -7.91 -2.65
CA GLY A 102 -7.02 -7.88 -1.77
C GLY A 102 -6.87 -8.61 -0.43
N ASN A 103 -5.74 -9.28 -0.19
CA ASN A 103 -5.45 -9.96 1.06
C ASN A 103 -4.53 -9.12 1.94
N ALA A 104 -4.76 -9.16 3.26
CA ALA A 104 -3.86 -8.54 4.21
C ALA A 104 -2.51 -9.26 4.22
N VAL A 105 -1.44 -8.48 4.11
CA VAL A 105 -0.06 -8.92 4.27
C VAL A 105 0.15 -9.36 5.72
N THR A 106 0.77 -10.54 5.91
CA THR A 106 0.94 -11.10 7.24
C THR A 106 2.05 -10.33 7.95
N ASN A 107 1.83 -9.84 9.17
CA ASN A 107 2.81 -9.03 9.88
C ASN A 107 3.20 -7.72 9.14
N ALA A 108 2.26 -7.12 8.39
CA ALA A 108 2.49 -5.88 7.63
C ALA A 108 3.19 -4.75 8.41
N GLY A 109 2.88 -4.61 9.71
CA GLY A 109 3.55 -3.62 10.58
C GLY A 109 5.03 -3.92 10.85
N GLN A 110 5.42 -5.20 10.94
CA GLN A 110 6.82 -5.61 11.08
C GLN A 110 7.57 -5.40 9.76
N VAL A 111 6.96 -5.74 8.63
CA VAL A 111 7.52 -5.45 7.29
C VAL A 111 7.72 -3.93 7.11
N ALA A 112 6.72 -3.13 7.46
CA ALA A 112 6.83 -1.67 7.42
C ALA A 112 7.98 -1.14 8.31
N TRP A 113 8.17 -1.72 9.50
CA TRP A 113 9.28 -1.37 10.37
C TRP A 113 10.64 -1.72 9.75
N LEU A 114 10.78 -2.93 9.21
CA LEU A 114 12.00 -3.38 8.54
C LEU A 114 12.38 -2.44 7.38
N LEU A 115 11.42 -2.08 6.53
CA LEU A 115 11.70 -1.21 5.39
C LEU A 115 12.04 0.23 5.80
N THR A 116 11.48 0.73 6.90
CA THR A 116 11.72 2.11 7.36
C THR A 116 12.93 2.26 8.27
N HIS A 117 13.35 1.20 8.97
CA HIS A 117 14.44 1.25 9.96
C HIS A 117 15.68 0.46 9.51
N ILE A 118 15.51 -0.74 8.95
CA ILE A 118 16.64 -1.58 8.50
C ILE A 118 17.00 -1.26 7.05
N GLY A 119 16.01 -1.13 6.17
CA GLY A 119 16.20 -0.85 4.74
C GLY A 119 17.21 0.27 4.45
N PRO A 120 17.10 1.46 5.09
CA PRO A 120 18.03 2.56 4.86
C PRO A 120 19.48 2.28 5.26
N THR A 121 19.71 1.29 6.12
CA THR A 121 21.05 0.90 6.60
C THR A 121 21.68 -0.23 5.78
N ALA A 122 20.87 -0.96 5.01
CA ALA A 122 21.36 -2.00 4.13
C ALA A 122 22.03 -1.37 2.91
N THR A 123 23.32 -1.68 2.71
CA THR A 123 24.15 -1.11 1.65
C THR A 123 24.95 -2.16 0.88
N THR A 124 24.97 -3.40 1.37
CA THR A 124 25.72 -4.51 0.77
C THR A 124 24.77 -5.63 0.34
N GLN A 125 25.19 -6.40 -0.66
CA GLN A 125 24.41 -7.53 -1.15
C GLN A 125 23.95 -8.51 -0.04
N PRO A 126 24.81 -8.95 0.91
CA PRO A 126 24.37 -9.80 2.01
C PRO A 126 23.28 -9.20 2.91
N GLN A 127 23.31 -7.88 3.11
CA GLN A 127 22.28 -7.16 3.88
C GLN A 127 20.95 -7.12 3.12
N PHE A 128 20.97 -6.86 1.82
CA PHE A 128 19.76 -6.87 1.00
C PHE A 128 19.13 -8.26 0.92
N GLN A 129 19.94 -9.32 0.78
CA GLN A 129 19.48 -10.71 0.82
C GLN A 129 18.85 -11.06 2.17
N ALA A 130 19.51 -10.68 3.27
CA ALA A 130 19.01 -10.92 4.63
C ALA A 130 17.66 -10.23 4.89
N LEU A 131 17.53 -8.98 4.46
CA LEU A 131 16.29 -8.23 4.61
C LEU A 131 15.14 -8.83 3.79
N GLN A 132 15.39 -9.19 2.52
CA GLN A 132 14.38 -9.87 1.70
C GLN A 132 13.98 -11.25 2.26
N GLY A 133 14.96 -12.03 2.73
CA GLY A 133 14.73 -13.32 3.37
C GLY A 133 13.85 -13.19 4.62
N LEU A 134 14.08 -12.16 5.43
CA LEU A 134 13.26 -11.89 6.62
C LEU A 134 11.84 -11.45 6.27
N ILE A 135 11.66 -10.59 5.26
CA ILE A 135 10.32 -10.22 4.77
C ILE A 135 9.55 -11.48 4.37
N TRP A 136 10.15 -12.35 3.56
CA TRP A 136 9.49 -13.59 3.13
C TRP A 136 9.24 -14.58 4.27
N HIS A 137 10.13 -14.66 5.25
CA HIS A 137 9.90 -15.44 6.46
C HIS A 137 8.71 -14.92 7.27
N LEU A 138 8.53 -13.60 7.40
CA LEU A 138 7.39 -13.03 8.11
C LEU A 138 6.05 -13.32 7.41
N GLU A 139 6.05 -13.37 6.08
CA GLU A 139 4.84 -13.67 5.30
C GLU A 139 4.47 -15.15 5.31
N ASN A 140 5.46 -16.04 5.29
CA ASN A 140 5.25 -17.48 5.10
C ASN A 140 5.52 -18.31 6.37
N GLY A 141 6.02 -17.68 7.43
CA GLY A 141 6.43 -18.34 8.68
C GLY A 141 7.46 -19.44 8.45
N ASN A 142 7.29 -20.54 9.18
CA ASN A 142 8.18 -21.72 9.10
C ASN A 142 8.18 -22.41 7.74
N ASN A 143 7.27 -22.04 6.83
CA ASN A 143 7.30 -22.58 5.49
C ASN A 143 8.45 -22.00 4.68
N ALA A 144 8.97 -20.81 5.00
CA ALA A 144 10.08 -20.19 4.27
C ALA A 144 11.30 -20.01 5.20
N ILE A 145 12.37 -20.74 4.90
CA ILE A 145 13.57 -20.81 5.74
C ILE A 145 14.75 -20.19 4.99
N PHE A 146 15.37 -19.19 5.62
CA PHE A 146 16.60 -18.54 5.18
C PHE A 146 17.79 -19.05 6.01
N ASP A 147 18.72 -19.78 5.40
CA ASP A 147 19.84 -20.40 6.11
C ASP A 147 21.12 -20.54 5.25
N GLN A 148 22.15 -21.16 5.84
CA GLN A 148 23.48 -21.33 5.23
C GLN A 148 23.53 -22.46 4.19
N ILE A 149 22.47 -23.23 3.98
CA ILE A 149 22.46 -24.27 2.94
C ILE A 149 22.46 -23.62 1.56
N GLY A 150 21.75 -22.49 1.43
CA GLY A 150 21.68 -21.74 0.18
C GLY A 150 22.35 -20.37 0.20
N ASN A 151 22.60 -19.78 1.36
CA ASN A 151 23.07 -18.40 1.47
C ASN A 151 24.47 -18.30 2.08
N SER A 152 25.15 -17.19 1.81
CA SER A 152 26.45 -16.92 2.41
C SER A 152 26.36 -16.79 3.93
N ALA A 153 27.44 -17.15 4.64
CA ALA A 153 27.52 -16.96 6.09
C ALA A 153 27.30 -15.50 6.51
N ALA A 154 27.75 -14.54 5.70
CA ALA A 154 27.51 -13.12 5.93
C ALA A 154 26.03 -12.75 5.85
N ALA A 155 25.31 -13.24 4.83
CA ALA A 155 23.88 -12.96 4.68
C ALA A 155 23.07 -13.57 5.83
N VAL A 156 23.40 -14.80 6.26
CA VAL A 156 22.74 -15.42 7.42
C VAL A 156 23.10 -14.70 8.73
N GLY A 157 24.32 -14.20 8.86
CA GLY A 157 24.72 -13.35 9.98
C GLY A 157 23.85 -12.09 10.07
N TYR A 158 23.66 -11.37 8.96
CA TYR A 158 22.76 -10.21 8.92
C TYR A 158 21.30 -10.58 9.13
N TYR A 159 20.83 -11.71 8.61
CA TYR A 159 19.47 -12.19 8.84
C TYR A 159 19.20 -12.34 10.34
N ASN A 160 20.09 -13.01 11.08
CA ASN A 160 19.97 -13.18 12.52
C ASN A 160 20.04 -11.84 13.27
N GLN A 161 20.88 -10.91 12.82
CA GLN A 161 20.92 -9.55 13.37
C GLN A 161 19.59 -8.81 13.16
N TYR A 162 18.98 -8.93 11.97
CA TYR A 162 17.71 -8.28 11.65
C TYR A 162 16.53 -8.92 12.37
N VAL A 163 16.50 -10.25 12.52
CA VAL A 163 15.52 -10.95 13.38
C VAL A 163 15.62 -10.43 14.82
N SER A 164 16.84 -10.33 15.36
CA SER A 164 17.05 -9.82 16.72
C SER A 164 16.68 -8.34 16.86
N ALA A 165 16.99 -7.51 15.85
CA ALA A 165 16.65 -6.09 15.85
C ALA A 165 15.14 -5.86 15.74
N LEU A 166 14.47 -6.68 14.92
CA LEU A 166 13.03 -6.63 14.75
C LEU A 166 12.32 -6.89 16.08
N GLY A 167 12.60 -8.02 16.74
CA GLY A 167 11.91 -8.39 17.98
C GLY A 167 10.38 -8.24 17.84
N ASN A 168 9.78 -7.43 18.71
CA ASN A 168 8.34 -7.10 18.67
C ASN A 168 8.05 -5.72 18.04
N HIS A 169 9.03 -5.09 17.39
CA HIS A 169 8.84 -3.77 16.80
C HIS A 169 7.92 -3.83 15.58
N THR A 170 7.04 -2.83 15.48
CA THR A 170 6.15 -2.60 14.35
C THR A 170 6.14 -1.10 14.01
N ALA A 171 5.92 -0.77 12.76
CA ALA A 171 5.65 0.59 12.30
C ALA A 171 4.21 0.69 11.76
N PRO A 172 3.65 1.90 11.61
CA PRO A 172 2.37 2.09 10.96
C PRO A 172 2.37 1.47 9.55
N VAL A 173 1.33 0.71 9.20
CA VAL A 173 1.23 0.03 7.90
C VAL A 173 1.24 1.04 6.74
N ASN A 174 0.73 2.25 6.97
CA ASN A 174 0.73 3.36 6.03
C ASN A 174 2.06 4.14 5.96
N SER A 175 3.11 3.68 6.65
CA SER A 175 4.47 4.24 6.51
C SER A 175 5.20 3.75 5.26
N VAL A 176 4.67 2.72 4.61
CA VAL A 176 5.14 2.17 3.33
C VAL A 176 3.97 2.13 2.33
N ILE A 177 4.31 1.98 1.05
CA ILE A 177 3.34 1.83 -0.03
C ILE A 177 3.27 0.36 -0.42
N TRP A 178 2.06 -0.19 -0.45
CA TRP A 178 1.77 -1.55 -0.88
C TRP A 178 1.31 -1.51 -2.34
N ILE A 179 1.98 -2.28 -3.19
CA ILE A 179 1.86 -2.18 -4.64
C ILE A 179 1.36 -3.51 -5.19
N ASN A 180 0.25 -3.43 -5.91
CA ASN A 180 -0.38 -4.54 -6.62
C ASN A 180 -0.26 -4.31 -8.12
N PRO A 181 0.67 -4.98 -8.81
CA PRO A 181 0.71 -4.93 -10.26
C PRO A 181 -0.58 -5.50 -10.86
N LEU A 182 -1.20 -4.71 -11.74
CA LEU A 182 -2.40 -5.06 -12.49
C LEU A 182 -1.98 -5.63 -13.85
N ASN A 183 -2.61 -6.72 -14.25
CA ASN A 183 -2.39 -7.42 -15.51
C ASN A 183 -2.44 -6.46 -16.74
N SER A 184 -1.42 -6.55 -17.60
CA SER A 184 -1.59 -6.28 -19.02
C SER A 184 -1.15 -7.52 -19.83
N SER A 185 -2.14 -8.26 -20.35
CA SER A 185 -1.97 -9.24 -21.42
C SER A 185 -1.16 -10.53 -21.12
N GLY A 186 -1.61 -11.36 -20.18
CA GLY A 186 -1.43 -12.82 -20.30
C GLY A 186 -0.26 -13.48 -19.56
N HIS A 187 0.29 -12.84 -18.53
CA HIS A 187 1.25 -13.48 -17.61
C HIS A 187 0.62 -13.71 -16.23
N TYR A 188 0.81 -14.90 -15.67
CA TYR A 188 0.23 -15.37 -14.40
C TYR A 188 0.74 -14.57 -13.18
N GLY A 189 -0.19 -14.17 -12.29
CA GLY A 189 0.00 -13.77 -10.88
C GLY A 189 1.29 -12.98 -10.55
N TYR A 190 1.22 -11.66 -10.60
CA TYR A 190 2.38 -10.83 -10.26
C TYR A 190 2.64 -10.70 -8.77
N GLN A 191 3.94 -10.64 -8.49
CA GLN A 191 4.59 -10.33 -7.23
C GLN A 191 4.05 -9.04 -6.61
N GLY A 192 3.59 -9.12 -5.37
CA GLY A 192 3.29 -7.97 -4.54
C GLY A 192 4.57 -7.28 -4.08
N PHE A 193 4.52 -5.95 -3.95
CA PHE A 193 5.67 -5.17 -3.47
C PHE A 193 5.31 -4.26 -2.30
N ALA A 194 6.32 -4.00 -1.46
CA ALA A 194 6.30 -2.92 -0.48
C ALA A 194 7.47 -1.97 -0.74
N ALA A 195 7.17 -0.66 -0.68
CA ALA A 195 8.13 0.36 -1.05
C ALA A 195 8.11 1.58 -0.12
N VAL A 196 9.28 2.21 0.02
CA VAL A 196 9.48 3.47 0.74
C VAL A 196 9.85 4.55 -0.28
N PRO A 197 9.07 5.64 -0.41
CA PRO A 197 9.44 6.76 -1.27
C PRO A 197 10.75 7.43 -0.88
N SER A 198 11.48 7.98 -1.85
CA SER A 198 12.77 8.66 -1.59
C SER A 198 12.63 10.10 -1.08
N THR A 199 11.58 10.83 -1.49
CA THR A 199 11.53 12.30 -1.34
C THR A 199 10.19 12.84 -0.84
N THR A 200 9.24 11.97 -0.49
CA THR A 200 7.88 12.38 -0.12
C THR A 200 7.31 11.41 0.91
N THR A 201 6.52 11.91 1.86
CA THR A 201 5.85 11.01 2.81
C THR A 201 4.72 10.27 2.13
N VAL A 202 4.46 9.03 2.54
CA VAL A 202 3.33 8.25 2.02
C VAL A 202 2.02 9.01 2.20
N ALA A 203 1.80 9.63 3.36
CA ALA A 203 0.62 10.44 3.63
C ALA A 203 0.39 11.55 2.59
N ALA A 204 1.44 12.22 2.11
CA ALA A 204 1.29 13.30 1.12
C ALA A 204 0.81 12.79 -0.25
N LEU A 205 1.11 11.54 -0.62
CA LEU A 205 0.68 10.95 -1.89
C LEU A 205 -0.80 10.59 -1.90
N PHE A 206 -1.35 10.18 -0.76
CA PHE A 206 -2.73 9.70 -0.64
C PHE A 206 -3.71 10.80 -0.20
N ASN A 207 -3.22 12.01 0.10
CA ASN A 207 -4.04 13.13 0.56
C ASN A 207 -4.38 14.14 -0.55
N VAL A 208 -4.45 13.70 -1.81
CA VAL A 208 -4.78 14.58 -2.95
C VAL A 208 -6.20 15.12 -2.78
N PRO A 209 -6.41 16.45 -2.65
CA PRO A 209 -7.74 17.02 -2.56
C PRO A 209 -8.53 16.71 -3.83
N VAL A 210 -9.72 16.12 -3.70
CA VAL A 210 -10.64 15.92 -4.82
C VAL A 210 -10.84 17.29 -5.50
N PRO A 211 -10.63 17.43 -6.82
CA PRO A 211 -10.83 18.69 -7.50
C PRO A 211 -12.22 19.27 -7.20
N ALA A 212 -12.27 20.55 -6.85
CA ALA A 212 -13.51 21.27 -6.49
C ALA A 212 -14.62 21.17 -7.56
N THR A 213 -14.28 20.75 -8.78
CA THR A 213 -15.21 20.47 -9.88
C THR A 213 -16.21 19.34 -9.57
N VAL A 214 -15.84 18.34 -8.75
CA VAL A 214 -16.79 17.28 -8.32
C VAL A 214 -17.84 17.85 -7.36
N TYR A 215 -17.46 18.79 -6.49
CA TYR A 215 -18.40 19.48 -5.60
C TYR A 215 -19.35 20.40 -6.37
N LEU A 216 -18.87 21.05 -7.44
CA LEU A 216 -19.69 21.90 -8.31
C LEU A 216 -20.73 21.12 -9.13
N LEU A 217 -20.40 19.90 -9.57
CA LEU A 217 -21.37 19.01 -10.24
C LEU A 217 -22.47 18.52 -9.28
N GLY A 218 -22.11 18.19 -8.02
CA GLY A 218 -23.08 17.81 -6.99
C GLY A 218 -24.00 18.95 -6.58
N ALA A 219 -23.46 20.17 -6.41
CA ALA A 219 -24.26 21.35 -6.08
C ALA A 219 -25.14 21.83 -7.25
N GLY A 220 -24.67 21.68 -8.50
CA GLY A 220 -25.41 22.06 -9.70
C GLY A 220 -26.68 21.23 -9.94
N LEU A 221 -26.65 19.93 -9.63
CA LEU A 221 -27.82 19.05 -9.77
C LEU A 221 -28.90 19.32 -8.72
N MET A 222 -28.55 19.72 -7.50
CA MET A 222 -29.53 20.08 -6.48
C MET A 222 -30.16 21.46 -6.70
N GLY A 223 -29.44 22.41 -7.31
CA GLY A 223 -29.98 23.75 -7.62
C GLY A 223 -31.10 23.76 -8.67
N TRP A 224 -31.18 22.76 -9.54
CA TRP A 224 -32.15 22.76 -10.64
C TRP A 224 -33.57 22.31 -10.23
N THR A 225 -33.70 21.57 -9.13
CA THR A 225 -35.01 21.08 -8.66
C THR A 225 -35.83 22.12 -7.89
N PHE A 226 -35.21 23.21 -7.41
CA PHE A 226 -35.89 24.27 -6.64
C PHE A 226 -36.18 25.56 -7.44
N GLY A 227 -35.71 25.65 -8.69
CA GLY A 227 -35.79 26.88 -9.50
C GLY A 227 -37.11 27.13 -10.26
N GLN A 228 -38.05 26.18 -10.30
CA GLN A 228 -39.32 26.38 -11.02
C GLN A 228 -40.45 26.84 -10.09
N ARG A 229 -40.31 28.03 -9.49
CA ARG A 229 -41.49 28.74 -8.94
C ARG A 229 -42.05 29.67 -10.01
N ARG A 230 -43.22 29.28 -10.54
CA ARG A 230 -44.04 30.05 -11.48
C ARG A 230 -44.31 31.47 -10.96
N PRO A 231 -44.27 32.51 -11.81
CA PRO A 231 -44.72 33.83 -11.42
C PRO A 231 -46.24 33.82 -11.22
N VAL A 232 -46.68 34.10 -9.99
CA VAL A 232 -48.08 34.41 -9.67
C VAL A 232 -48.35 35.82 -10.18
N ARG A 233 -49.16 35.94 -11.23
CA ARG A 233 -49.68 37.23 -11.70
C ARG A 233 -50.70 37.74 -10.70
N HIS A 234 -50.46 38.92 -10.12
CA HIS A 234 -51.50 39.73 -9.51
C HIS A 234 -52.33 40.41 -10.61
N PRO A 235 -53.66 40.31 -10.59
CA PRO A 235 -54.50 41.29 -11.26
C PRO A 235 -54.71 42.50 -10.35
N LEU A 236 -54.41 43.67 -10.92
CA LEU A 236 -54.78 44.99 -10.43
C LEU A 236 -56.31 45.20 -10.57
N SER A 237 -56.90 45.73 -9.50
CA SER A 237 -58.04 46.68 -9.41
C SER A 237 -59.35 46.44 -10.20
N ALA A 238 -60.46 46.49 -9.46
CA ALA A 238 -61.47 47.54 -9.59
C ALA A 238 -62.03 47.88 -8.20
#